data_AF-A0A5C6RSX5-F1
#
_entry.id   AF-A0A5C6RSX5-F1
#
_cell.length_a   1.000
_cell.length_b   1.000
_cell.length_c   1.000
_cell.angle_alpha   90.00
_cell.angle_beta   90.00
_cell.angle_gamma   90.00
#
_symmetry.space_group_name_H-M   'P 1'
#
loop_
_entity.id
_entity.type
_entity.pdbx_description
1 polymer ?
#
loop_
_entity_poly.entity_id
_entity_poly.type
_entity_poly.pdbx_seq_one_letter_code
_entity_poly.pdbx_strand_id
1 'polypeptide(L)'
;MKKRMILGGTAVLAVVAAVAVAQMRPGETPAPEGLVTQADDNPFAGLDEIFNEAGPDLGMTEEEVQAEDDYLRMSPPAGETGDVPEALTENVLYETCDKVPEVNSADYQAKSEDGYASRMIYSYVLMRHTLDSRDCTCTGKVAPFAEVQKIKDQIAAEHGEDWNRYQFGDDYFDQSRKLRDEVEAMCGGKF
;
A
#
# COMPACT_ATOMS: atom_id res chain seq x y z
N MET A 1 -53.02 -7.54 -24.26
CA MET A 1 -53.77 -8.81 -24.50
C MET A 1 -53.02 -9.68 -25.50
N LYS A 2 -52.48 -10.83 -25.07
CA LYS A 2 -52.42 -12.16 -25.76
C LYS A 2 -51.17 -12.94 -25.32
N LYS A 3 -51.44 -14.02 -24.58
CA LYS A 3 -50.55 -15.12 -24.21
C LYS A 3 -50.03 -15.85 -25.46
N ARG A 4 -48.87 -16.52 -25.35
CA ARG A 4 -48.75 -17.98 -25.59
C ARG A 4 -47.40 -18.54 -25.13
N MET A 5 -47.51 -19.61 -24.34
CA MET A 5 -46.47 -20.59 -23.99
C MET A 5 -45.96 -21.34 -25.23
N ILE A 6 -44.70 -21.78 -25.20
CA ILE A 6 -44.25 -23.00 -25.89
C ILE A 6 -43.40 -23.82 -24.91
N LEU A 7 -43.75 -25.12 -24.87
CA LEU A 7 -43.19 -26.21 -24.08
C LEU A 7 -42.40 -27.12 -25.05
N GLY A 8 -41.31 -27.74 -24.57
CA GLY A 8 -40.58 -28.84 -25.25
C GLY A 8 -39.09 -28.53 -25.39
N GLY A 9 -38.12 -29.30 -24.87
CA GLY A 9 -38.13 -30.65 -24.33
C GLY A 9 -37.20 -31.53 -25.14
N THR A 10 -35.91 -31.64 -24.74
CA THR A 10 -35.07 -32.82 -25.01
C THR A 10 -33.82 -32.83 -24.12
N ALA A 11 -33.56 -34.00 -23.56
CA ALA A 11 -32.51 -34.37 -22.60
C ALA A 11 -31.09 -34.39 -23.21
N VAL A 12 -30.04 -34.25 -22.39
CA VAL A 12 -28.77 -35.01 -22.51
C VAL A 12 -27.99 -35.00 -21.17
N LEU A 13 -27.70 -36.23 -20.69
CA LEU A 13 -26.60 -36.73 -19.82
C LEU A 13 -26.39 -36.17 -18.41
N ALA A 14 -26.86 -36.96 -17.43
CA ALA A 14 -26.29 -37.04 -16.10
C ALA A 14 -24.93 -37.78 -16.16
N VAL A 15 -23.87 -37.13 -15.68
CA VAL A 15 -22.63 -37.82 -15.27
C VAL A 15 -22.65 -37.91 -13.76
N VAL A 16 -22.77 -39.16 -13.28
CA VAL A 16 -22.65 -39.55 -11.89
C VAL A 16 -21.16 -39.57 -11.55
N ALA A 17 -20.74 -38.75 -10.60
CA ALA A 17 -19.49 -38.97 -9.87
C ALA A 17 -19.84 -39.04 -8.38
N ALA A 18 -19.75 -40.25 -7.84
CA ALA A 18 -20.04 -40.56 -6.46
C ALA A 18 -19.01 -39.90 -5.54
N VAL A 19 -19.46 -38.96 -4.71
CA VAL A 19 -18.68 -38.48 -3.57
C VAL A 19 -18.86 -39.50 -2.46
N ALA A 20 -17.91 -40.43 -2.35
CA ALA A 20 -17.83 -41.32 -1.20
C ALA A 20 -17.31 -40.53 0.00
N VAL A 21 -18.22 -40.21 0.93
CA VAL A 21 -17.88 -39.70 2.26
C VAL A 21 -17.38 -40.87 3.09
N ALA A 22 -16.06 -41.01 3.23
CA ALA A 22 -15.46 -41.86 4.23
C ALA A 22 -15.18 -41.02 5.49
N GLN A 23 -16.01 -41.22 6.53
CA GLN A 23 -15.68 -40.77 7.87
C GLN A 23 -14.60 -41.68 8.45
N MET A 24 -13.38 -41.18 8.73
CA MET A 24 -12.48 -41.77 9.71
C MET A 24 -11.65 -40.70 10.45
N ARG A 25 -11.45 -40.97 11.73
CA ARG A 25 -10.78 -40.21 12.78
C ARG A 25 -9.23 -40.38 12.68
N PRO A 26 -8.44 -39.63 13.47
CA PRO A 26 -7.07 -39.26 13.15
C PRO A 26 -6.06 -40.35 13.48
N GLY A 27 -5.02 -40.45 12.67
CA GLY A 27 -3.90 -41.39 12.84
C GLY A 27 -3.84 -42.39 11.69
N GLU A 28 -2.65 -42.52 11.10
CA GLU A 28 -2.26 -43.48 10.05
C GLU A 28 -2.75 -43.21 8.63
N THR A 29 -1.89 -42.52 7.87
CA THR A 29 -1.81 -42.67 6.41
C THR A 29 -0.66 -43.64 6.11
N PRO A 30 -0.85 -44.75 5.38
CA PRO A 30 0.27 -45.51 4.84
C PRO A 30 0.89 -44.71 3.69
N ALA A 31 2.20 -44.49 3.77
CA ALA A 31 2.96 -43.78 2.74
C ALA A 31 2.92 -44.55 1.39
N PRO A 32 2.89 -43.85 0.25
CA PRO A 32 2.98 -44.49 -1.05
C PRO A 32 4.34 -45.20 -1.21
N GLU A 33 4.28 -46.49 -1.53
CA GLU A 33 5.42 -47.34 -1.87
C GLU A 33 6.16 -46.74 -3.09
N GLY A 34 7.32 -46.14 -2.85
CA GLY A 34 8.13 -45.57 -3.92
C GLY A 34 9.06 -44.41 -3.54
N LEU A 35 9.13 -44.01 -2.27
CA LEU A 35 10.15 -43.08 -1.80
C LEU A 35 11.23 -43.83 -1.03
N VAL A 36 12.49 -43.51 -1.35
CA VAL A 36 13.73 -44.03 -0.76
C VAL A 36 13.59 -44.13 0.77
N THR A 37 13.51 -45.34 1.32
CA THR A 37 13.30 -45.59 2.76
C THR A 37 14.56 -46.00 3.51
N GLN A 38 15.75 -45.85 2.92
CA GLN A 38 17.01 -46.04 3.65
C GLN A 38 17.74 -44.70 3.77
N ALA A 39 18.08 -44.33 5.01
CA ALA A 39 18.86 -43.14 5.35
C ALA A 39 20.27 -43.15 4.72
N ASP A 40 20.72 -44.30 4.23
CA ASP A 40 22.04 -44.47 3.61
C ASP A 40 22.14 -43.92 2.16
N ASP A 41 20.99 -43.63 1.51
CA ASP A 41 20.94 -43.13 0.11
C ASP A 41 20.39 -41.69 0.01
N ASN A 42 20.32 -40.95 1.11
CA ASN A 42 19.99 -39.53 1.06
C ASN A 42 21.28 -38.71 0.84
N PRO A 43 21.51 -38.11 -0.35
CA PRO A 43 22.70 -37.30 -0.62
C PRO A 43 22.75 -36.01 0.23
N PHE A 44 21.69 -35.72 0.98
CA PHE A 44 21.55 -34.61 1.89
C PHE A 44 21.50 -35.03 3.37
N ALA A 45 21.71 -36.31 3.71
CA ALA A 45 21.73 -36.75 5.12
C ALA A 45 22.84 -36.06 5.94
N GLY A 46 23.92 -35.61 5.28
CA GLY A 46 24.96 -34.78 5.91
C GLY A 46 24.60 -33.29 6.04
N LEU A 47 23.48 -32.82 5.49
CA LEU A 47 23.04 -31.43 5.66
C LEU A 47 22.34 -31.20 7.00
N ASP A 48 21.72 -32.23 7.58
CA ASP A 48 21.12 -32.12 8.92
C ASP A 48 22.20 -31.78 9.96
N GLU A 49 23.44 -32.23 9.76
CA GLU A 49 24.58 -31.87 10.63
C GLU A 49 24.97 -30.39 10.46
N ILE A 50 24.93 -29.85 9.23
CA ILE A 50 25.26 -28.45 8.91
C ILE A 50 24.22 -27.46 9.46
N PHE A 51 22.93 -27.83 9.49
CA PHE A 51 21.86 -26.95 9.98
C PHE A 51 21.54 -27.13 11.47
N ASN A 52 22.05 -28.18 12.12
CA ASN A 52 21.92 -28.41 13.57
C ASN A 52 23.22 -28.20 14.35
N GLU A 53 24.31 -27.82 13.68
CA GLU A 53 25.48 -27.27 14.37
C GLU A 53 25.09 -25.96 15.05
N ALA A 54 25.46 -25.81 16.32
CA ALA A 54 25.48 -24.48 16.94
C ALA A 54 26.27 -23.56 16.00
N GLY A 55 25.69 -22.40 15.67
CA GLY A 55 26.34 -21.43 14.79
C GLY A 55 27.79 -21.16 15.23
N PRO A 56 28.66 -20.71 14.31
CA PRO A 56 30.09 -20.57 14.60
C PRO A 56 30.28 -19.86 15.94
N ASP A 57 31.06 -20.47 16.85
CA ASP A 57 31.40 -19.84 18.13
C ASP A 57 32.28 -18.62 17.82
N LEU A 58 31.62 -17.47 17.71
CA LEU A 58 32.26 -16.18 17.42
C LEU A 58 32.98 -15.63 18.67
N GLY A 59 33.07 -16.40 19.76
CA GLY A 59 33.65 -15.97 21.03
C GLY A 59 32.84 -14.86 21.72
N MET A 60 31.56 -14.75 21.36
CA MET A 60 30.63 -13.77 21.92
C MET A 60 30.03 -14.30 23.21
N THR A 61 29.93 -13.43 24.20
CA THR A 61 29.20 -13.72 25.44
C THR A 61 27.69 -13.81 25.17
N GLU A 62 26.94 -14.49 26.04
CA GLU A 62 25.47 -14.57 25.92
C GLU A 62 24.81 -13.19 25.89
N GLU A 63 25.39 -12.21 26.59
CA GLU A 63 24.93 -10.81 26.56
C GLU A 63 25.15 -10.15 25.19
N GLU A 64 26.26 -10.43 24.52
CA GLU A 64 26.55 -9.90 23.18
C GLU A 64 25.67 -10.54 22.11
N VAL A 65 25.41 -11.85 22.21
CA VAL A 65 24.45 -12.55 21.34
C VAL A 65 23.06 -11.98 21.52
N GLN A 66 22.62 -11.76 22.77
CA GLN A 66 21.31 -11.17 23.05
C GLN A 66 21.22 -9.72 22.55
N ALA A 67 22.29 -8.94 22.68
CA ALA A 67 22.34 -7.58 22.16
C ALA A 67 22.28 -7.53 20.63
N GLU A 68 22.94 -8.47 19.94
CA GLU A 68 22.85 -8.61 18.49
C GLU A 68 21.45 -9.05 18.06
N ASP A 69 20.88 -10.06 18.72
CA ASP A 69 19.51 -10.54 18.46
C ASP A 69 18.48 -9.44 18.71
N ASP A 70 18.66 -8.63 19.74
CA ASP A 70 17.81 -7.47 20.01
C ASP A 70 17.99 -6.40 18.94
N TYR A 71 19.21 -6.13 18.48
CA TYR A 71 19.48 -5.21 17.38
C TYR A 71 18.89 -5.68 16.04
N LEU A 72 19.00 -6.97 15.72
CA LEU A 72 18.41 -7.57 14.52
C LEU A 72 16.88 -7.63 14.62
N ARG A 73 16.32 -7.85 15.80
CA ARG A 73 14.86 -7.77 16.04
C ARG A 73 14.35 -6.33 15.97
N MET A 74 15.20 -5.35 16.26
CA MET A 74 14.96 -3.93 16.02
C MET A 74 15.14 -3.53 14.55
N SER A 75 15.27 -4.48 13.61
CA SER A 75 15.28 -4.20 12.17
C SER A 75 14.20 -3.15 11.85
N PRO A 76 14.60 -1.95 11.37
CA PRO A 76 13.64 -1.01 10.81
C PRO A 76 12.90 -1.75 9.68
N PRO A 77 11.59 -1.54 9.49
CA PRO A 77 10.90 -2.11 8.35
C PRO A 77 11.69 -1.78 7.07
N ALA A 78 11.85 -2.76 6.20
CA ALA A 78 12.60 -2.61 4.96
C ALA A 78 12.02 -1.44 4.14
N GLY A 79 12.79 -0.35 4.09
CA GLY A 79 12.38 0.92 3.51
C GLY A 79 12.78 2.05 4.44
N GLU A 80 13.97 2.61 4.20
CA GLU A 80 14.45 3.84 4.83
C GLU A 80 13.42 4.96 4.54
N THR A 81 12.45 5.06 5.43
CA THR A 81 11.39 6.06 5.47
C THR A 81 11.71 6.83 6.74
N GLY A 82 12.61 7.81 6.64
CA GLY A 82 13.10 8.54 7.80
C GLY A 82 11.93 9.01 8.67
N ASP A 83 11.95 8.70 9.97
CA ASP A 83 10.93 9.06 10.98
C ASP A 83 9.51 9.34 10.43
N VAL A 84 8.99 8.46 9.56
CA VAL A 84 7.66 8.69 8.99
C VAL A 84 6.64 8.43 10.10
N PRO A 85 5.79 9.43 10.43
CA PRO A 85 4.81 9.27 11.49
C PRO A 85 3.88 8.10 11.18
N GLU A 86 3.53 7.30 12.19
CA GLU A 86 2.54 6.24 12.02
C GLU A 86 1.16 6.84 11.69
N ALA A 87 0.42 6.26 10.74
CA ALA A 87 -0.95 6.70 10.46
C ALA A 87 -1.86 6.47 11.68
N LEU A 88 -2.80 7.39 11.90
CA LEU A 88 -3.83 7.25 12.94
C LEU A 88 -5.08 6.49 12.45
N THR A 89 -5.17 6.23 11.15
CA THR A 89 -6.35 5.67 10.49
C THR A 89 -5.97 4.73 9.35
N GLU A 90 -6.92 3.92 8.90
CA GLU A 90 -6.76 3.12 7.69
C GLU A 90 -6.73 4.00 6.43
N ASN A 91 -6.08 3.49 5.38
CA ASN A 91 -5.91 4.20 4.12
C ASN A 91 -7.17 4.14 3.24
N VAL A 92 -7.69 5.31 2.87
CA VAL A 92 -8.75 5.48 1.86
C VAL A 92 -8.18 6.16 0.63
N LEU A 93 -8.37 5.59 -0.57
CA LEU A 93 -7.86 6.20 -1.80
C LEU A 93 -8.44 7.61 -2.02
N TYR A 94 -7.59 8.60 -2.25
CA TYR A 94 -8.04 9.98 -2.45
C TYR A 94 -9.04 10.10 -3.60
N GLU A 95 -8.89 9.31 -4.67
CA GLU A 95 -9.79 9.36 -5.84
C GLU A 95 -11.25 9.03 -5.52
N THR A 96 -11.53 8.36 -4.40
CA THR A 96 -12.90 8.04 -3.96
C THR A 96 -13.52 9.11 -3.06
N CYS A 97 -12.73 10.09 -2.60
CA CYS A 97 -13.18 11.14 -1.69
C CYS A 97 -13.87 12.30 -2.41
N ASP A 98 -14.98 12.78 -1.83
CA ASP A 98 -15.67 13.99 -2.26
C ASP A 98 -14.76 15.22 -2.14
N LYS A 99 -14.64 15.99 -3.22
CA LYS A 99 -13.75 17.16 -3.27
C LYS A 99 -14.44 18.41 -2.75
N VAL A 100 -13.63 19.33 -2.21
CA VAL A 100 -14.10 20.67 -1.87
C VAL A 100 -14.67 21.38 -3.11
N PRO A 101 -15.69 22.25 -2.96
CA PRO A 101 -16.36 22.89 -4.09
C PRO A 101 -15.42 23.62 -5.06
N GLU A 102 -14.34 24.22 -4.55
CA GLU A 102 -13.35 24.96 -5.33
C GLU A 102 -12.61 24.07 -6.34
N VAL A 103 -12.32 22.82 -5.95
CA VAL A 103 -11.68 21.83 -6.84
C VAL A 103 -12.64 21.38 -7.94
N ASN A 104 -13.96 21.44 -7.69
CA ASN A 104 -14.99 21.16 -8.68
C ASN A 104 -15.39 22.39 -9.51
N SER A 105 -14.80 23.56 -9.23
CA SER A 105 -15.13 24.79 -9.94
C SER A 105 -14.61 24.78 -11.38
N ALA A 106 -15.28 25.53 -12.26
CA ALA A 106 -14.87 25.68 -13.65
C ALA A 106 -13.47 26.33 -13.76
N ASP A 107 -13.15 27.28 -12.89
CA ASP A 107 -11.88 28.01 -12.90
C ASP A 107 -10.70 27.09 -12.56
N TYR A 108 -10.86 26.21 -11.57
CA TYR A 108 -9.85 25.22 -11.22
C TYR A 108 -9.62 24.19 -12.34
N GLN A 109 -10.69 23.78 -13.02
CA GLN A 109 -10.65 22.79 -14.10
C GLN A 109 -10.27 23.39 -15.45
N ALA A 110 -10.24 24.72 -15.57
CA ALA A 110 -9.92 25.40 -16.81
C ALA A 110 -8.48 25.10 -17.25
N LYS A 111 -8.28 25.05 -18.58
CA LYS A 111 -6.95 25.02 -19.20
C LYS A 111 -6.35 26.42 -19.27
N SER A 112 -6.29 27.09 -18.12
CA SER A 112 -5.68 28.40 -17.93
C SER A 112 -4.42 28.30 -17.08
N GLU A 113 -3.62 29.36 -17.06
CA GLU A 113 -2.41 29.43 -16.24
C GLU A 113 -2.76 29.39 -14.75
N ASP A 114 -3.79 30.13 -14.33
CA ASP A 114 -4.26 30.12 -12.95
C ASP A 114 -4.86 28.78 -12.54
N GLY A 115 -5.61 28.13 -13.43
CA GLY A 115 -6.15 26.78 -13.20
C GLY A 115 -5.03 25.74 -13.11
N TYR A 116 -3.96 25.89 -13.89
CA TYR A 116 -2.75 25.06 -13.78
C TYR A 116 -2.08 25.22 -12.42
N ALA A 117 -1.71 26.46 -12.05
CA ALA A 117 -1.02 26.72 -10.80
C ALA A 117 -1.84 26.27 -9.59
N SER A 118 -3.15 26.52 -9.60
CA SER A 118 -4.05 26.11 -8.52
C SER A 118 -4.09 24.59 -8.35
N ARG A 119 -4.10 23.82 -9.44
CA ARG A 119 -4.05 22.33 -9.40
C ARG A 119 -2.75 21.80 -8.83
N MET A 120 -1.63 22.39 -9.23
CA MET A 120 -0.31 21.97 -8.76
C MET A 120 -0.08 22.31 -7.29
N ILE A 121 -0.40 23.55 -6.89
CA ILE A 121 -0.31 23.98 -5.49
C ILE A 121 -1.25 23.14 -4.61
N TYR A 122 -2.47 22.86 -5.07
CA TYR A 122 -3.39 22.02 -4.29
C TYR A 122 -2.86 20.60 -4.07
N SER A 123 -2.12 20.04 -5.03
CA SER A 123 -1.44 18.75 -4.87
C SER A 123 -0.40 18.76 -3.74
N TYR A 124 0.31 19.87 -3.54
CA TYR A 124 1.20 20.05 -2.40
C TYR A 124 0.42 20.17 -1.08
N VAL A 125 -0.61 21.03 -1.07
CA VAL A 125 -1.42 21.31 0.11
C VAL A 125 -2.07 20.04 0.67
N LEU A 126 -2.61 19.16 -0.21
CA LEU A 126 -3.25 17.93 0.24
C LEU A 126 -2.27 16.92 0.86
N MET A 127 -1.06 16.78 0.31
CA MET A 127 -0.06 15.88 0.88
C MET A 127 0.40 16.37 2.25
N ARG A 128 0.71 17.67 2.34
CA ARG A 128 1.09 18.30 3.60
C ARG A 128 -0.01 18.19 4.66
N HIS A 129 -1.26 18.46 4.29
CA HIS A 129 -2.38 18.32 5.22
C HIS A 129 -2.55 16.89 5.75
N THR A 130 -2.36 15.90 4.89
CA THR A 130 -2.42 14.49 5.28
C THR A 130 -1.31 14.16 6.28
N LEU A 131 -0.07 14.59 6.03
CA LEU A 131 1.05 14.39 6.95
C LEU A 131 0.83 15.09 8.30
N ASP A 132 0.42 16.37 8.27
CA ASP A 132 0.22 17.18 9.47
C ASP A 132 -0.91 16.61 10.35
N SER A 133 -1.96 16.05 9.74
CA SER A 133 -3.09 15.43 10.45
C SER A 133 -2.87 13.97 10.82
N ARG A 134 -1.97 13.27 10.10
CA ARG A 134 -1.77 11.82 10.15
C ARG A 134 -3.04 11.00 9.89
N ASP A 135 -4.00 11.60 9.18
CA ASP A 135 -5.30 11.00 8.86
C ASP A 135 -5.33 10.57 7.39
N CYS A 136 -5.31 9.26 7.17
CA CYS A 136 -5.32 8.63 5.86
C CYS A 136 -6.73 8.41 5.29
N THR A 137 -7.78 8.89 5.97
CA THR A 137 -9.15 8.92 5.45
C THR A 137 -9.40 10.13 4.55
N CYS A 138 -10.61 10.24 4.00
CA CYS A 138 -10.98 11.43 3.22
C CYS A 138 -10.89 12.74 4.00
N THR A 139 -11.01 12.72 5.32
CA THR A 139 -10.91 13.94 6.14
C THR A 139 -9.50 14.53 6.09
N GLY A 140 -8.45 13.72 6.24
CA GLY A 140 -7.06 14.19 6.14
C GLY A 140 -6.56 14.35 4.70
N LYS A 141 -7.12 13.59 3.74
CA LYS A 141 -6.71 13.66 2.33
C LYS A 141 -7.37 14.78 1.53
N VAL A 142 -8.49 15.34 2.01
CA VAL A 142 -9.18 16.47 1.38
C VAL A 142 -8.86 17.74 2.14
N ALA A 143 -7.88 18.49 1.63
CA ALA A 143 -7.43 19.71 2.29
C ALA A 143 -8.33 20.92 2.01
N PRO A 144 -8.39 21.90 2.95
CA PRO A 144 -9.07 23.16 2.71
C PRO A 144 -8.42 23.95 1.57
N PHE A 145 -9.24 24.49 0.65
CA PHE A 145 -8.72 25.26 -0.49
C PHE A 145 -8.12 26.62 -0.11
N ALA A 146 -8.45 27.15 1.07
CA ALA A 146 -7.96 28.45 1.54
C ALA A 146 -6.43 28.55 1.56
N GLU A 147 -5.72 27.45 1.83
CA GLU A 147 -4.25 27.46 1.86
C GLU A 147 -3.65 27.64 0.45
N VAL A 148 -4.35 27.17 -0.60
CA VAL A 148 -3.93 27.41 -2.00
C VAL A 148 -3.95 28.91 -2.30
N GLN A 149 -5.02 29.60 -1.88
CA GLN A 149 -5.13 31.04 -2.11
C GLN A 149 -4.04 31.80 -1.34
N LYS A 150 -3.80 31.44 -0.09
CA LYS A 150 -2.73 32.03 0.73
C LYS A 150 -1.35 31.86 0.10
N ILE A 151 -1.04 30.68 -0.45
CA ILE A 151 0.20 30.45 -1.19
C ILE A 151 0.29 31.36 -2.42
N LYS A 152 -0.78 31.46 -3.21
CA LYS A 152 -0.81 32.34 -4.39
C LYS A 152 -0.63 33.81 -4.02
N ASP A 153 -1.28 34.26 -2.96
CA ASP A 153 -1.17 35.64 -2.45
C ASP A 153 0.27 35.92 -1.97
N GLN A 154 0.91 34.94 -1.32
CA GLN A 154 2.30 35.06 -0.92
C GLN A 154 3.24 35.17 -2.13
N ILE A 155 3.05 34.33 -3.15
CA ILE A 155 3.85 34.39 -4.38
C ILE A 155 3.65 35.75 -5.07
N ALA A 156 2.41 36.24 -5.14
CA ALA A 156 2.11 37.55 -5.72
C ALA A 156 2.76 38.69 -4.91
N ALA A 157 2.79 38.61 -3.58
CA ALA A 157 3.45 39.59 -2.73
C ALA A 157 4.98 39.60 -2.92
N GLU A 158 5.60 38.44 -3.14
CA GLU A 158 7.06 38.29 -3.27
C GLU A 158 7.57 38.54 -4.70
N HIS A 159 6.79 38.17 -5.71
CA HIS A 159 7.19 38.15 -7.12
C HIS A 159 6.36 39.06 -8.04
N GLY A 160 5.35 39.74 -7.49
CA GLY A 160 4.41 40.60 -8.21
C GLY A 160 3.21 39.83 -8.78
N GLU A 161 2.13 40.56 -9.12
CA GLU A 161 0.86 39.99 -9.61
C GLU A 161 1.02 39.15 -10.89
N ASP A 162 2.02 39.46 -11.72
CA ASP A 162 2.31 38.81 -13.00
C ASP A 162 3.33 37.65 -12.88
N TRP A 163 3.47 37.04 -11.70
CA TRP A 163 4.35 35.89 -11.48
C TRP A 163 4.09 34.73 -12.46
N ASN A 164 5.11 33.93 -12.75
CA ASN A 164 4.99 32.83 -13.71
C ASN A 164 4.24 31.63 -13.11
N ARG A 165 2.96 31.48 -13.49
CA ARG A 165 2.04 30.43 -13.00
C ARG A 165 2.56 29.01 -13.22
N TYR A 166 3.21 28.77 -14.36
CA TYR A 166 3.73 27.44 -14.69
C TYR A 166 4.95 27.11 -13.84
N GLN A 167 5.91 28.04 -13.74
CA GLN A 167 7.13 27.84 -12.97
C GLN A 167 6.83 27.49 -11.51
N PHE A 168 6.08 28.34 -10.81
CA PHE A 168 5.77 28.07 -9.40
C PHE A 168 4.81 26.88 -9.26
N GLY A 169 3.89 26.68 -10.21
CA GLY A 169 3.06 25.48 -10.24
C GLY A 169 3.93 24.22 -10.25
N ASP A 170 4.91 24.13 -11.14
CA ASP A 170 5.83 23.01 -11.25
C ASP A 170 6.66 22.82 -9.97
N ASP A 171 7.19 23.91 -9.40
CA ASP A 171 7.96 23.85 -8.15
C ASP A 171 7.15 23.27 -6.98
N TYR A 172 5.88 23.63 -6.86
CA TYR A 172 4.97 23.05 -5.86
C TYR A 172 4.59 21.61 -6.19
N PHE A 173 4.40 21.28 -7.46
CA PHE A 173 4.09 19.91 -7.86
C PHE A 173 5.25 18.95 -7.56
N ASP A 174 6.48 19.37 -7.82
CA ASP A 174 7.67 18.57 -7.51
C ASP A 174 7.86 18.38 -6.00
N GLN A 175 7.52 19.39 -5.19
CA GLN A 175 7.44 19.22 -3.74
C GLN A 175 6.34 18.23 -3.34
N SER A 176 5.17 18.30 -3.98
CA SER A 176 4.07 17.36 -3.69
C SER A 176 4.45 15.90 -3.98
N ARG A 177 5.27 15.65 -5.01
CA ARG A 177 5.76 14.30 -5.34
C ARG A 177 6.65 13.74 -4.24
N LYS A 178 7.52 14.57 -3.65
CA LYS A 178 8.38 14.16 -2.53
C LYS A 178 7.53 13.81 -1.30
N LEU A 179 6.54 14.65 -0.99
CA LEU A 179 5.64 14.41 0.13
C LEU A 179 4.74 13.20 -0.10
N ARG A 180 4.41 12.87 -1.35
CA ARG A 180 3.58 11.70 -1.67
C ARG A 180 4.22 10.42 -1.16
N ASP A 181 5.53 10.25 -1.34
CA ASP A 181 6.23 9.04 -0.90
C ASP A 181 6.15 8.90 0.63
N GLU A 182 6.28 10.00 1.37
CA GLU A 182 6.12 10.03 2.83
C GLU A 182 4.68 9.71 3.25
N VAL A 183 3.68 10.24 2.56
CA VAL A 183 2.28 9.94 2.86
C VAL A 183 1.93 8.49 2.56
N GLU A 184 2.40 7.94 1.43
CA GLU A 184 2.14 6.55 1.07
C GLU A 184 2.84 5.58 2.03
N ALA A 185 4.04 5.93 2.51
CA ALA A 185 4.71 5.21 3.58
C ALA A 185 3.91 5.27 4.89
N MET A 186 3.47 6.46 5.32
CA MET A 186 2.66 6.64 6.54
C MET A 186 1.36 5.85 6.46
N CYS A 187 0.63 5.97 5.35
CA CYS A 187 -0.68 5.35 5.16
C CYS A 187 -0.60 3.86 4.77
N GLY A 188 0.60 3.31 4.54
CA GLY A 188 0.78 1.91 4.17
C GLY A 188 0.19 1.54 2.80
N GLY A 189 0.18 2.48 1.85
CA GLY A 189 -0.31 2.22 0.50
C GLY A 189 -0.55 3.47 -0.33
N LYS A 190 -1.06 3.27 -1.55
CA LYS A 190 -1.30 4.35 -2.52
C LYS A 190 -2.15 5.48 -1.91
N PHE A 191 -1.74 6.71 -2.19
CA PHE A 191 -2.53 7.90 -1.87
C PHE A 191 -3.79 7.99 -2.70
#